data_AF-A0A955W364-F1
#
_entry.id   AF-A0A955W364-F1
#
_cell.length_a   1.000
_cell.length_b   1.000
_cell.length_c   1.000
_cell.angle_alpha   90.00
_cell.angle_beta   90.00
_cell.angle_gamma   90.00
#
_symmetry.space_group_name_H-M   'P 1'
#
loop_
_entity.id
_entity.type
_entity.pdbx_description
1 polymer ?
#
loop_
_entity_poly.entity_id
_entity_poly.type
_entity_poly.pdbx_seq_one_letter_code
_entity_poly.pdbx_strand_id
1 'polypeptide(L)'
;MSTKRLSGKRVASVFVLLLAAGVAVLIARFFHDETPTGPILATTPVGDGTSLTLRGAAGSKNFVILSRERADGSFAWHDTLFGAVSGAKPLAVDGLAVVRAHTSRGLPETQAYRLNDGALAWRAGRPDEGAHLSGRGPDVVHGGKLYAFYEGSPGWLIVLALVDGHELSRQPIEKASGPLTAQTTPQGIMVSSPSGPVLRVRFGDAKGAATAADAPAR
;
A
#
# COMPACT_ATOMS: atom_id res chain seq x y z
N MET A 1 -30.31 -42.45 -46.53
CA MET A 1 -29.22 -41.70 -45.84
C MET A 1 -28.76 -42.50 -44.64
N SER A 2 -27.55 -43.06 -44.67
CA SER A 2 -27.00 -43.85 -43.55
C SER A 2 -26.28 -42.92 -42.58
N THR A 3 -26.82 -42.75 -41.36
CA THR A 3 -26.16 -42.03 -40.27
C THR A 3 -25.08 -42.93 -39.66
N LYS A 4 -23.82 -42.68 -40.02
CA LYS A 4 -22.67 -43.36 -39.39
C LYS A 4 -22.62 -43.02 -37.90
N ARG A 5 -22.89 -44.01 -37.04
CA ARG A 5 -22.67 -43.89 -35.59
C ARG A 5 -21.18 -43.71 -35.32
N LEU A 6 -20.80 -42.61 -34.68
CA LEU A 6 -19.45 -42.39 -34.16
C LEU A 6 -19.19 -43.36 -33.00
N SER A 7 -18.00 -43.97 -32.96
CA SER A 7 -17.63 -44.85 -31.85
C SER A 7 -17.44 -44.01 -30.58
N GLY A 8 -17.89 -44.54 -29.42
CA GLY A 8 -17.81 -43.84 -28.14
C GLY A 8 -16.40 -43.38 -27.77
N LYS A 9 -15.37 -44.12 -28.21
CA LYS A 9 -13.96 -43.73 -28.02
C LYS A 9 -13.62 -42.41 -28.74
N ARG A 10 -14.09 -42.22 -29.98
CA ARG A 10 -13.85 -40.97 -30.73
C ARG A 10 -14.56 -39.79 -30.08
N VAL A 11 -15.79 -39.99 -29.60
CA VAL A 11 -16.54 -38.96 -28.87
C VAL A 11 -15.81 -38.56 -27.59
N ALA A 12 -15.35 -39.54 -26.81
CA ALA A 12 -14.57 -39.28 -25.59
C ALA A 12 -13.27 -38.52 -25.88
N SER A 13 -12.50 -38.92 -26.91
CA SER A 13 -11.26 -38.22 -27.28
C SER A 13 -11.49 -36.77 -27.69
N VAL A 14 -12.54 -36.51 -28.49
CA VAL A 14 -12.91 -35.14 -28.88
C VAL A 14 -13.29 -34.31 -27.65
N PHE A 15 -14.06 -34.90 -26.72
CA PHE A 15 -14.46 -34.21 -25.49
C PHE A 15 -13.26 -33.84 -24.61
N VAL A 16 -12.32 -34.76 -24.41
CA VAL A 16 -11.08 -34.50 -23.64
C VAL A 16 -10.24 -33.41 -24.31
N LEU A 17 -10.10 -33.43 -25.64
CA LEU A 17 -9.37 -32.39 -26.38
C LEU A 17 -10.03 -31.01 -26.23
N LEU A 18 -11.36 -30.94 -26.28
CA LEU A 18 -12.09 -29.70 -26.07
C LEU A 18 -11.91 -29.17 -24.64
N LEU A 19 -11.91 -30.04 -23.64
CA LEU A 19 -11.70 -29.66 -22.25
C LEU A 19 -10.26 -29.13 -22.04
N ALA A 20 -9.26 -29.83 -22.59
CA ALA A 20 -7.86 -29.39 -22.53
C ALA A 20 -7.65 -28.05 -23.23
N ALA A 21 -8.26 -27.85 -24.41
CA ALA A 21 -8.23 -26.57 -25.12
C ALA A 21 -8.91 -25.45 -24.30
N GLY A 22 -10.05 -25.74 -23.68
CA GLY A 22 -10.73 -24.79 -22.79
C GLY A 22 -9.86 -24.37 -21.60
N VAL A 23 -9.22 -25.33 -20.94
CA VAL A 23 -8.27 -25.04 -19.83
C VAL A 23 -7.07 -24.24 -20.33
N ALA A 24 -6.48 -24.58 -21.47
CA ALA A 24 -5.37 -23.85 -22.04
C ALA A 24 -5.73 -22.39 -22.36
N VAL A 25 -6.92 -22.14 -22.90
CA VAL A 25 -7.43 -20.78 -23.15
C VAL A 25 -7.63 -20.01 -21.85
N LEU A 26 -8.17 -20.64 -20.80
CA LEU A 26 -8.34 -20.00 -19.50
C LEU A 26 -7.00 -19.64 -18.86
N ILE A 27 -6.00 -20.53 -18.93
CA ILE A 27 -4.64 -20.27 -18.45
C ILE A 27 -4.00 -19.14 -19.26
N ALA A 28 -4.11 -19.18 -20.59
CA ALA A 28 -3.57 -18.13 -21.45
C ALA A 28 -4.20 -16.77 -21.15
N ARG A 29 -5.52 -16.71 -20.94
CA ARG A 29 -6.22 -15.49 -20.52
C ARG A 29 -5.79 -15.00 -19.16
N PHE A 30 -5.66 -15.90 -18.19
CA PHE A 30 -5.18 -15.56 -16.85
C PHE A 30 -3.84 -14.83 -16.91
N PHE A 31 -2.90 -15.27 -17.76
CA PHE A 31 -1.61 -14.59 -17.97
C PHE A 31 -1.66 -13.34 -18.86
N HIS A 32 -2.72 -13.16 -19.67
CA HIS A 32 -2.84 -12.01 -20.58
C HIS A 32 -3.62 -10.84 -19.96
N ASP A 33 -4.59 -11.14 -19.09
CA ASP A 33 -5.46 -10.14 -18.45
C ASP A 33 -4.83 -9.49 -17.22
N GLU A 34 -3.54 -9.72 -16.94
CA GLU A 34 -2.83 -9.15 -15.78
C GLU A 34 -2.54 -7.64 -15.88
N THR A 35 -3.03 -6.94 -16.92
CA THR A 35 -2.89 -5.49 -16.96
C THR A 35 -3.89 -4.90 -15.95
N PRO A 36 -3.43 -4.28 -14.85
CA PRO A 36 -4.29 -3.60 -13.88
C PRO A 36 -5.12 -2.54 -14.59
N THR A 37 -6.39 -2.83 -14.84
CA THR A 37 -7.32 -1.89 -15.43
C THR A 37 -7.98 -1.11 -14.30
N GLY A 38 -7.82 0.22 -14.31
CA GLY A 38 -8.43 1.11 -13.32
C GLY A 38 -7.72 2.44 -13.18
N PRO A 39 -8.35 3.42 -12.49
CA PRO A 39 -7.80 4.76 -12.34
C PRO A 39 -6.52 4.74 -11.52
N ILE A 40 -5.53 5.54 -11.95
CA ILE A 40 -4.33 5.79 -11.17
C ILE A 40 -4.73 6.66 -9.97
N LEU A 41 -4.46 6.14 -8.77
CA LEU A 41 -4.71 6.84 -7.51
C LEU A 41 -3.48 7.63 -7.07
N ALA A 42 -2.29 7.04 -7.24
CA ALA A 42 -1.03 7.68 -6.93
C ALA A 42 0.13 7.06 -7.71
N THR A 43 1.13 7.87 -8.01
CA THR A 43 2.39 7.43 -8.63
C THR A 43 3.58 8.07 -7.92
N THR A 44 4.64 7.29 -7.75
CA THR A 44 5.90 7.72 -7.14
C THR A 44 7.09 7.23 -7.98
N PRO A 45 8.00 8.10 -8.45
CA PRO A 45 9.17 7.66 -9.21
C PRO A 45 10.14 6.88 -8.31
N VAL A 46 10.78 5.84 -8.86
CA VAL A 46 11.80 5.03 -8.17
C VAL A 46 13.22 5.48 -8.52
N GLY A 47 13.43 6.07 -9.70
CA GLY A 47 14.69 6.69 -10.14
C GLY A 47 15.43 5.97 -11.27
N ASP A 48 15.00 4.78 -11.67
CA ASP A 48 15.61 3.94 -12.72
C ASP A 48 14.74 3.82 -13.98
N GLY A 49 13.93 4.85 -14.26
CA GLY A 49 12.91 4.80 -15.30
C GLY A 49 11.69 3.94 -14.93
N THR A 50 11.61 3.45 -13.68
CA THR A 50 10.41 2.82 -13.13
C THR A 50 9.68 3.73 -12.14
N SER A 51 8.40 3.42 -11.93
CA SER A 51 7.55 4.08 -10.94
C SER A 51 6.74 3.07 -10.15
N LEU A 52 6.44 3.40 -8.90
CA LEU A 52 5.42 2.71 -8.12
C LEU A 52 4.07 3.37 -8.41
N THR A 53 3.11 2.58 -8.85
CA THR A 53 1.77 3.03 -9.15
C THR A 53 0.76 2.28 -8.31
N LEU A 54 -0.14 3.04 -7.69
CA LEU A 54 -1.30 2.53 -6.97
C LEU A 54 -2.54 2.80 -7.83
N ARG A 55 -3.26 1.75 -8.22
CA ARG A 55 -4.46 1.83 -9.08
C ARG A 55 -5.67 1.25 -8.37
N GLY A 56 -6.86 1.76 -8.67
CA GLY A 56 -8.10 1.06 -8.31
C GLY A 56 -8.23 -0.23 -9.13
N ALA A 57 -8.77 -1.31 -8.55
CA ALA A 57 -9.07 -2.52 -9.32
C ALA A 57 -10.39 -2.38 -10.09
N ALA A 58 -10.40 -2.71 -11.39
CA ALA A 58 -11.64 -2.74 -12.18
C ALA A 58 -12.68 -3.66 -11.54
N GLY A 59 -13.91 -3.16 -11.40
CA GLY A 59 -15.04 -3.97 -10.90
C GLY A 59 -15.04 -4.24 -9.40
N SER A 60 -14.03 -3.80 -8.63
CA SER A 60 -14.05 -3.89 -7.16
C SER A 60 -13.74 -2.56 -6.48
N LYS A 61 -14.67 -2.10 -5.65
CA LYS A 61 -14.50 -0.88 -4.84
C LYS A 61 -13.49 -1.02 -3.71
N ASN A 62 -13.15 -2.25 -3.34
CA ASN A 62 -12.38 -2.56 -2.13
C ASN A 62 -10.98 -3.12 -2.44
N PHE A 63 -10.58 -3.19 -3.71
CA PHE A 63 -9.25 -3.64 -4.09
C PHE A 63 -8.50 -2.52 -4.81
N VAL A 64 -7.21 -2.44 -4.53
CA VAL A 64 -6.27 -1.61 -5.26
C VAL A 64 -5.09 -2.47 -5.67
N ILE A 65 -4.42 -2.09 -6.73
CA ILE A 65 -3.26 -2.78 -7.25
C ILE A 65 -2.06 -1.88 -7.03
N LEU A 66 -1.09 -2.36 -6.25
CA LEU A 66 0.23 -1.76 -6.17
C LEU A 66 1.08 -2.41 -7.26
N SER A 67 1.79 -1.61 -8.03
CA SER A 67 2.61 -2.12 -9.11
C SER A 67 3.89 -1.33 -9.27
N ARG A 68 4.92 -1.98 -9.80
CA ARG A 68 6.11 -1.31 -10.30
C ARG A 68 6.08 -1.31 -11.82
N GLU A 69 5.88 -0.15 -12.40
CA GLU A 69 5.71 0.08 -13.84
C GLU A 69 7.02 0.59 -14.45
N ARG A 70 7.40 0.06 -15.61
CA ARG A 70 8.50 0.58 -16.43
C ARG A 70 8.00 1.70 -17.34
N ALA A 71 8.93 2.47 -17.92
CA ALA A 71 8.61 3.57 -18.84
C ALA A 71 7.83 3.14 -20.10
N ASP A 72 7.94 1.87 -20.52
CA ASP A 72 7.19 1.30 -21.66
C ASP A 72 5.75 0.86 -21.29
N GLY A 73 5.35 1.03 -20.02
CA GLY A 73 4.05 0.63 -19.51
C GLY A 73 3.98 -0.84 -19.07
N SER A 74 5.04 -1.62 -19.24
CA SER A 74 5.10 -3.00 -18.73
C SER A 74 5.27 -3.02 -17.22
N PHE A 75 4.74 -4.06 -16.58
CA PHE A 75 4.91 -4.29 -15.15
C PHE A 75 6.19 -5.07 -14.88
N ALA A 76 6.98 -4.62 -13.90
CA ALA A 76 8.02 -5.44 -13.30
C ALA A 76 7.41 -6.46 -12.34
N TRP A 77 6.44 -6.01 -11.55
CA TRP A 77 5.59 -6.83 -10.68
C TRP A 77 4.35 -6.01 -10.28
N HIS A 78 3.34 -6.70 -9.75
CA HIS A 78 2.18 -6.09 -9.13
C HIS A 78 1.66 -6.98 -7.98
N ASP A 79 0.93 -6.38 -7.04
CA ASP A 79 0.22 -7.08 -5.96
C ASP A 79 -1.15 -6.43 -5.72
N THR A 80 -2.11 -7.24 -5.29
CA THR A 80 -3.48 -6.80 -4.99
C THR A 80 -3.66 -6.59 -3.50
N LEU A 81 -4.07 -5.39 -3.11
CA LEU A 81 -4.30 -5.00 -1.71
C LEU A 81 -5.79 -4.85 -1.44
N PHE A 82 -6.24 -5.05 -0.20
CA PHE A 82 -7.64 -4.87 0.25
C PHE A 82 -8.04 -3.39 0.35
N GLY A 83 -7.68 -2.59 -0.63
CA GLY A 83 -7.95 -1.16 -0.68
C GLY A 83 -6.79 -0.35 -0.12
N ALA A 84 -6.69 0.88 -0.59
CA ALA A 84 -5.72 1.85 -0.10
C ALA A 84 -6.37 2.73 0.96
N VAL A 85 -5.58 3.14 1.95
CA VAL A 85 -6.01 4.23 2.85
C VAL A 85 -6.21 5.49 1.99
N SER A 86 -7.24 6.29 2.29
CA SER A 86 -7.49 7.54 1.57
C SER A 86 -6.22 8.42 1.50
N GLY A 87 -5.85 8.88 0.31
CA GLY A 87 -4.62 9.65 0.08
C GLY A 87 -3.32 8.83 0.17
N ALA A 88 -3.38 7.50 0.15
CA ALA A 88 -2.19 6.66 0.08
C ALA A 88 -1.37 6.94 -1.17
N LYS A 89 -0.08 7.17 -0.95
CA LYS A 89 0.94 7.29 -1.97
C LYS A 89 2.05 6.30 -1.63
N PRO A 90 2.41 5.37 -2.52
CA PRO A 90 3.50 4.45 -2.26
C PRO A 90 4.82 5.21 -2.15
N LEU A 91 5.74 4.71 -1.33
CA LEU A 91 7.07 5.26 -1.11
C LEU A 91 8.11 4.23 -1.57
N ALA A 92 9.06 4.65 -2.40
CA ALA A 92 10.23 3.86 -2.72
C ALA A 92 11.38 4.29 -1.80
N VAL A 93 11.89 3.37 -0.96
CA VAL A 93 12.94 3.68 0.02
C VAL A 93 13.75 2.45 0.39
N ASP A 94 15.08 2.55 0.40
CA ASP A 94 16.01 1.49 0.82
C ASP A 94 15.71 0.10 0.22
N GLY A 95 15.35 0.06 -1.07
CA GLY A 95 15.01 -1.20 -1.75
C GLY A 95 13.59 -1.72 -1.46
N LEU A 96 12.75 -0.95 -0.77
CA LEU A 96 11.37 -1.28 -0.43
C LEU A 96 10.37 -0.35 -1.12
N ALA A 97 9.23 -0.91 -1.49
CA ALA A 97 7.99 -0.22 -1.80
C ALA A 97 7.09 -0.28 -0.56
N VAL A 98 6.94 0.85 0.12
CA VAL A 98 6.12 0.97 1.32
C VAL A 98 4.79 1.61 0.96
N VAL A 99 3.69 1.03 1.40
CA VAL A 99 2.34 1.56 1.17
C VAL A 99 1.46 1.33 2.39
N ARG A 100 0.50 2.22 2.60
CA ARG A 100 -0.57 2.01 3.59
C ARG A 100 -1.83 1.54 2.90
N ALA A 101 -2.27 0.37 3.29
CA ALA A 101 -3.43 -0.32 2.74
C ALA A 101 -4.29 -0.89 3.86
N HIS A 102 -5.52 -1.28 3.55
CA HIS A 102 -6.34 -1.97 4.52
C HIS A 102 -6.01 -3.47 4.54
N THR A 103 -6.27 -4.08 5.69
CA THR A 103 -6.36 -5.52 5.86
C THR A 103 -7.69 -6.03 5.32
N SER A 104 -7.88 -7.35 5.25
CA SER A 104 -9.17 -7.95 4.91
C SER A 104 -10.31 -7.58 5.87
N ARG A 105 -9.99 -7.08 7.07
CA ARG A 105 -10.96 -6.57 8.05
C ARG A 105 -11.21 -5.07 7.94
N GLY A 106 -10.61 -4.40 6.95
CA GLY A 106 -10.74 -2.95 6.76
C GLY A 106 -9.85 -2.10 7.69
N LEU A 107 -9.02 -2.72 8.54
CA LEU A 107 -8.08 -1.98 9.40
C LEU A 107 -6.86 -1.52 8.59
N PRO A 108 -6.41 -0.26 8.71
CA PRO A 108 -5.26 0.22 7.97
C PRO A 108 -3.96 -0.33 8.57
N GLU A 109 -3.01 -0.64 7.69
CA GLU A 109 -1.73 -1.25 8.03
C GLU A 109 -0.66 -0.76 7.04
N THR A 110 0.57 -0.66 7.50
CA THR A 110 1.72 -0.37 6.63
C THR A 110 2.27 -1.69 6.12
N GLN A 111 2.42 -1.80 4.80
CA GLN A 111 2.94 -2.98 4.13
C GLN A 111 4.17 -2.58 3.33
N ALA A 112 5.22 -3.39 3.39
CA ALA A 112 6.43 -3.19 2.62
C ALA A 112 6.70 -4.39 1.72
N TYR A 113 7.07 -4.07 0.49
CA TYR A 113 7.37 -5.02 -0.57
C TYR A 113 8.80 -4.78 -1.04
N ARG A 114 9.52 -5.83 -1.42
CA ARG A 114 10.84 -5.64 -2.01
C ARG A 114 10.68 -5.07 -3.41
N LEU A 115 11.44 -4.02 -3.74
CA LEU A 115 11.32 -3.35 -5.03
C LEU A 115 11.72 -4.24 -6.22
N ASN A 116 12.61 -5.21 -6.01
CA ASN A 116 13.14 -6.06 -7.07
C ASN A 116 12.10 -7.05 -7.62
N ASP A 117 11.33 -7.70 -6.74
CA ASP A 117 10.47 -8.83 -7.09
C ASP A 117 9.00 -8.66 -6.63
N GLY A 118 8.70 -7.61 -5.86
CA GLY A 118 7.35 -7.39 -5.33
C GLY A 118 6.98 -8.34 -4.20
N ALA A 119 7.92 -9.13 -3.65
CA ALA A 119 7.64 -10.01 -2.52
C ALA A 119 7.36 -9.17 -1.26
N LEU A 120 6.30 -9.54 -0.54
CA LEU A 120 5.99 -8.94 0.75
C LEU A 120 7.15 -9.18 1.73
N ALA A 121 7.76 -8.08 2.20
CA ALA A 121 8.83 -8.12 3.19
C ALA A 121 8.26 -8.16 4.61
N TRP A 122 7.34 -7.24 4.92
CA TRP A 122 6.72 -7.15 6.25
C TRP A 122 5.40 -6.39 6.22
N ARG A 123 4.61 -6.56 7.29
CA ARG A 123 3.37 -5.83 7.58
C ARG A 123 3.39 -5.38 9.04
N ALA A 124 3.13 -4.11 9.30
CA ALA A 124 3.23 -3.54 10.63
C ALA A 124 2.48 -2.21 10.77
N GLY A 125 2.57 -1.62 11.97
CA GLY A 125 2.05 -0.29 12.28
C GLY A 125 0.54 -0.19 12.16
N ARG A 126 -0.18 -1.22 12.59
CA ARG A 126 -1.64 -1.16 12.69
C ARG A 126 -2.04 -0.30 13.89
N PRO A 127 -2.87 0.74 13.72
CA PRO A 127 -3.48 1.48 14.82
C PRO A 127 -4.35 0.59 15.70
N ASP A 128 -4.62 1.01 16.94
CA ASP A 128 -5.43 0.22 17.88
C ASP A 128 -6.85 -0.03 17.35
N GLU A 129 -7.38 -1.21 17.64
CA GLU A 129 -8.77 -1.55 17.32
C GLU A 129 -9.71 -0.61 18.10
N GLY A 130 -10.43 0.26 17.38
CA GLY A 130 -11.30 1.29 17.96
C GLY A 130 -10.91 2.73 17.59
N ALA A 131 -9.74 2.95 17.00
CA ALA A 131 -9.37 4.27 16.49
C ALA A 131 -10.28 4.69 15.32
N HIS A 132 -10.97 5.82 15.46
CA HIS A 132 -11.72 6.44 14.37
C HIS A 132 -10.77 7.21 13.45
N LEU A 133 -10.21 6.51 12.48
CA LEU A 133 -9.28 7.12 11.53
C LEU A 133 -10.03 7.82 10.41
N SER A 134 -9.67 9.07 10.16
CA SER A 134 -10.21 9.87 9.05
C SER A 134 -9.40 9.74 7.77
N GLY A 135 -8.16 9.25 7.86
CA GLY A 135 -7.29 9.16 6.71
C GLY A 135 -5.82 8.91 7.03
N ARG A 136 -5.00 9.24 6.04
CA ARG A 136 -3.56 9.04 6.04
C ARG A 136 -2.86 10.37 6.27
N GLY A 137 -2.06 10.48 7.33
CA GLY A 137 -1.09 11.56 7.50
C GLY A 137 0.18 11.36 6.66
N PRO A 138 1.21 12.19 6.82
CA PRO A 138 2.46 12.05 6.08
C PRO A 138 3.21 10.75 6.44
N ASP A 139 4.04 10.26 5.52
CA ASP A 139 5.08 9.25 5.82
C ASP A 139 6.44 9.94 5.70
N VAL A 140 7.27 9.83 6.74
CA VAL A 140 8.62 10.40 6.76
C VAL A 140 9.63 9.29 7.02
N VAL A 141 10.69 9.23 6.22
CA VAL A 141 11.81 8.31 6.45
C VAL A 141 13.03 9.07 6.94
N HIS A 142 13.64 8.58 8.02
CA HIS A 142 14.90 9.09 8.52
C HIS A 142 15.64 8.04 9.33
N GLY A 143 16.96 7.88 9.10
CA GLY A 143 17.82 7.00 9.90
C GLY A 143 17.36 5.54 9.96
N GLY A 144 16.89 4.98 8.83
CA GLY A 144 16.39 3.60 8.76
C GLY A 144 15.03 3.39 9.46
N LYS A 145 14.30 4.47 9.76
CA LYS A 145 12.98 4.42 10.41
C LYS A 145 11.93 5.08 9.53
N LEU A 146 10.73 4.50 9.57
CA LEU A 146 9.52 5.07 9.01
C LEU A 146 8.67 5.68 10.12
N TYR A 147 8.33 6.95 9.99
CA TYR A 147 7.40 7.66 10.86
C TYR A 147 6.07 7.76 10.13
N ALA A 148 5.14 6.87 10.49
CA ALA A 148 3.81 6.75 9.88
C ALA A 148 2.78 7.48 10.74
N PHE A 149 2.18 8.54 10.18
CA PHE A 149 1.17 9.34 10.85
C PHE A 149 -0.23 8.95 10.38
N TYR A 150 -1.13 8.63 11.30
CA TYR A 150 -2.54 8.33 11.05
C TYR A 150 -3.41 9.48 11.56
N GLU A 151 -4.35 9.92 10.73
CA GLU A 151 -5.30 10.98 11.07
C GLU A 151 -6.52 10.38 11.75
N GLY A 152 -7.05 11.04 12.77
CA GLY A 152 -8.20 10.55 13.51
C GLY A 152 -8.39 11.21 14.87
N SER A 153 -9.32 10.66 15.64
CA SER A 153 -9.59 11.09 17.02
C SER A 153 -9.55 9.88 17.98
N PRO A 154 -8.40 9.60 18.62
CA PRO A 154 -7.09 10.25 18.43
C PRO A 154 -6.44 9.83 17.10
N GLY A 155 -5.50 10.66 16.61
CA GLY A 155 -4.57 10.25 15.57
C GLY A 155 -3.44 9.40 16.17
N TRP A 156 -2.53 8.91 15.33
CA TRP A 156 -1.40 8.10 15.80
C TRP A 156 -0.11 8.43 15.07
N LEU A 157 0.99 8.49 15.82
CA LEU A 157 2.35 8.35 15.29
C LEU A 157 2.82 6.94 15.60
N ILE A 158 3.17 6.19 14.56
CA ILE A 158 3.80 4.89 14.69
C ILE A 158 5.17 4.95 14.02
N VAL A 159 6.21 4.55 14.75
CA VAL A 159 7.58 4.52 14.26
C VAL A 159 7.98 3.06 14.03
N LEU A 160 8.34 2.73 12.81
CA LEU A 160 8.73 1.38 12.39
C LEU A 160 10.20 1.37 11.98
N ALA A 161 10.92 0.31 12.32
CA ALA A 161 12.21 0.02 11.69
C ALA A 161 11.96 -0.40 10.23
N LEU A 162 12.65 0.22 9.26
CA LEU A 162 12.43 -0.08 7.85
C LEU A 162 12.91 -1.49 7.47
N VAL A 163 13.92 -2.01 8.16
CA VAL A 163 14.56 -3.29 7.84
C VAL A 163 13.60 -4.48 7.96
N ASP A 164 12.73 -4.47 8.97
CA ASP A 164 11.87 -5.62 9.32
C ASP A 164 10.44 -5.22 9.71
N GLY A 165 10.12 -3.94 9.72
CA GLY A 165 8.82 -3.42 10.13
C GLY A 165 8.60 -3.47 11.64
N HIS A 166 9.60 -3.76 12.47
CA HIS A 166 9.42 -3.79 13.92
C HIS A 166 8.98 -2.42 14.44
N GLU A 167 7.85 -2.39 15.15
CA GLU A 167 7.39 -1.18 15.84
C GLU A 167 8.34 -0.77 16.97
N LEU A 168 8.95 0.40 16.82
CA LEU A 168 9.88 0.99 17.77
C LEU A 168 9.18 1.89 18.79
N SER A 169 8.10 2.57 18.36
CA SER A 169 7.33 3.49 19.19
C SER A 169 5.93 3.66 18.62
N ARG A 170 4.97 3.89 19.51
CA ARG A 170 3.60 4.30 19.19
C ARG A 170 3.16 5.38 20.15
N GLN A 171 2.56 6.43 19.62
CA GLN A 171 2.03 7.54 20.41
C GLN A 171 0.71 8.04 19.84
N PRO A 172 -0.29 8.27 20.69
CA PRO A 172 -1.50 8.96 20.26
C PRO A 172 -1.16 10.41 19.95
N ILE A 173 -1.83 10.96 18.94
CA ILE A 173 -1.78 12.36 18.59
C ILE A 173 -3.12 12.97 18.97
N GLU A 174 -3.13 13.70 20.07
CA GLU A 174 -4.32 14.44 20.49
C GLU A 174 -4.65 15.53 19.48
N LYS A 175 -5.94 15.68 19.16
CA LYS A 175 -6.45 16.72 18.26
C LYS A 175 -5.84 16.71 16.85
N ALA A 176 -5.45 15.54 16.34
CA ALA A 176 -5.10 15.32 14.94
C ALA A 176 -6.33 15.30 14.02
N SER A 177 -7.16 16.33 14.11
CA SER A 177 -8.37 16.46 13.29
C SER A 177 -8.02 17.11 11.96
N GLY A 178 -8.13 16.34 10.89
CA GLY A 178 -7.93 16.79 9.51
C GLY A 178 -6.55 16.45 8.93
N PRO A 179 -6.25 16.95 7.71
CA PRO A 179 -5.07 16.56 6.96
C PRO A 179 -3.79 16.96 7.69
N LEU A 180 -2.92 15.99 7.96
CA LEU A 180 -1.62 16.25 8.58
C LEU A 180 -0.59 16.59 7.50
N THR A 181 0.27 17.55 7.79
CA THR A 181 1.47 17.86 7.00
C THR A 181 2.71 17.67 7.86
N ALA A 182 3.79 17.15 7.28
CA ALA A 182 5.07 17.00 7.96
C ALA A 182 6.16 17.77 7.23
N GLN A 183 7.03 18.39 8.02
CA GLN A 183 8.27 18.99 7.56
C GLN A 183 9.42 18.38 8.35
N THR A 184 10.40 17.83 7.63
CA THR A 184 11.64 17.36 8.24
C THR A 184 12.56 18.55 8.54
N THR A 185 13.15 18.55 9.72
CA THR A 185 14.16 19.52 10.19
C THR A 185 15.41 18.76 10.65
N PRO A 186 16.56 19.43 10.84
CA PRO A 186 17.75 18.78 11.40
C PRO A 186 17.53 18.14 12.78
N GLN A 187 16.52 18.60 13.54
CA GLN A 187 16.25 18.17 14.92
C GLN A 187 15.14 17.11 15.02
N GLY A 188 14.40 16.86 13.93
CA GLY A 188 13.21 16.02 13.97
C GLY A 188 12.18 16.34 12.89
N ILE A 189 10.96 15.91 13.12
CA ILE A 189 9.81 16.13 12.25
C ILE A 189 8.86 17.12 12.94
N MET A 190 8.51 18.18 12.24
CA MET A 190 7.40 19.05 12.63
C MET A 190 6.14 18.58 11.91
N VAL A 191 5.08 18.29 12.66
CA VAL A 191 3.79 17.89 12.10
C VAL A 191 2.73 18.89 12.50
N SER A 192 1.97 19.37 11.51
CA SER A 192 0.88 20.33 11.73
C SER A 192 -0.43 19.78 11.19
N SER A 193 -1.53 20.10 11.89
CA SER A 193 -2.88 20.02 11.37
C SER A 193 -3.47 21.43 11.25
N PRO A 194 -4.49 21.66 10.40
CA PRO A 194 -5.11 22.98 10.25
C PRO A 194 -5.73 23.54 11.53
N SER A 195 -6.16 22.65 12.44
CA SER A 195 -6.95 22.99 13.62
C SER A 195 -6.26 22.68 14.95
N GLY A 196 -5.06 22.10 14.91
CA GLY A 196 -4.37 21.56 16.07
C GLY A 196 -2.99 22.18 16.31
N PRO A 197 -2.34 21.81 17.43
CA PRO A 197 -0.99 22.26 17.75
C PRO A 197 0.03 21.69 16.76
N VAL A 198 1.16 22.39 16.62
CA VAL A 198 2.32 21.85 15.91
C VAL A 198 3.02 20.84 16.83
N LEU A 199 3.13 19.61 16.36
CA LEU A 199 3.81 18.52 17.04
C LEU A 199 5.26 18.51 16.62
N ARG A 200 6.17 18.34 17.59
CA ARG A 200 7.59 18.15 17.32
C ARG A 200 7.98 16.74 17.72
N VAL A 201 8.45 15.97 16.75
CA VAL A 201 8.92 14.59 16.94
C VAL A 201 10.43 14.60 16.76
N ARG A 202 11.20 14.43 17.83
CA ARG A 202 12.66 14.40 17.74
C ARG A 202 13.14 13.08 17.14
N PHE A 203 14.20 13.14 16.33
CA PHE A 203 14.86 11.92 15.87
C PHE A 203 15.59 11.25 17.03
N GLY A 204 15.60 9.92 17.05
CA GLY A 204 16.31 9.13 18.06
C GLY A 204 15.54 8.85 19.36
N ASP A 205 14.52 9.62 19.69
CA ASP A 205 13.67 9.33 20.86
C ASP A 205 12.83 8.07 20.57
N ALA A 206 13.22 6.93 21.16
CA ALA A 206 12.46 5.67 21.10
C ALA A 206 11.09 5.78 21.83
N LYS A 207 10.92 6.80 22.67
CA LYS A 207 9.62 7.20 23.23
C LYS A 207 9.04 8.45 22.57
N GLY A 208 9.72 8.95 21.54
CA GLY A 208 9.39 10.05 20.62
C GLY A 208 8.47 11.13 21.13
N ALA A 209 8.60 11.64 22.36
CA ALA A 209 7.54 12.44 23.00
C ALA A 209 7.07 13.56 22.06
N ALA A 210 5.91 13.36 21.43
CA ALA A 210 5.26 14.37 20.64
C ALA A 210 4.82 15.46 21.61
N THR A 211 5.68 16.47 21.77
CA THR A 211 5.36 17.58 22.64
C THR A 211 4.60 18.58 21.78
N ALA A 212 3.38 18.94 22.19
CA ALA A 212 2.71 20.09 21.63
C ALA A 212 3.62 21.31 21.85
N ALA A 213 4.06 21.95 20.77
CA ALA A 213 4.65 23.27 20.91
C ALA A 213 3.50 24.25 21.16
N ASP A 214 3.66 25.13 22.16
CA ASP A 214 2.74 26.26 22.33
C ASP A 214 2.66 27.01 20.99
N ALA A 215 1.43 27.30 20.57
CA ALA A 215 1.21 28.08 19.36
C ALA A 215 1.97 29.41 19.50
N PRO A 216 2.72 29.86 18.49
CA PRO A 216 3.35 31.17 18.55
C PRO A 216 2.24 32.20 18.79
N ALA A 217 2.39 33.00 19.85
CA ALA A 217 1.52 34.15 20.09
C ALA A 217 1.54 35.00 18.80
N ARG A 218 0.37 35.16 18.19
CA ARG A 218 0.19 36.00 17.01
C ARG A 218 0.38 37.46 17.36
#